data_AF-A0A7C2EBQ1-F1
#
_entry.id   AF-A0A7C2EBQ1-F1
#
_cell.length_a   1.000
_cell.length_b   1.000
_cell.length_c   1.000
_cell.angle_alpha   90.00
_cell.angle_beta   90.00
_cell.angle_gamma   90.00
#
_symmetry.space_group_name_H-M   'P 1'
#
loop_
_entity.id
_entity.type
_entity.pdbx_description
1 polymer ?
#
loop_
_entity_poly.entity_id
_entity_poly.type
_entity_poly.pdbx_seq_one_letter_code
_entity_poly.pdbx_strand_id
1 'polypeptide(L)'
;MTEQPVRLACLKCRRDGQPFRHVDVIDRIRLADDPADTNCGHFYLETVHILQCPACGHRQEHFHKRTPYATLREAQSQLDAHLLGKG
;
A
#
# COMPACT_ATOMS: atom_id res chain seq x y z
N MET A 1 1.64 7.89 17.24
CA MET A 1 2.51 6.79 16.78
C MET A 1 3.39 7.36 15.68
N THR A 2 4.69 7.50 15.90
CA THR A 2 5.62 8.10 14.95
C THR A 2 5.87 7.12 13.80
N GLU A 3 5.23 7.35 12.65
CA GLU A 3 5.59 6.69 11.40
C GLU A 3 7.09 6.93 11.15
N GLN A 4 7.89 5.87 11.23
CA GLN A 4 9.30 5.97 10.90
C GLN A 4 9.41 6.41 9.44
N PRO A 5 10.19 7.47 9.14
CA PRO A 5 10.35 7.91 7.76
C PRO A 5 11.02 6.78 6.98
N VAL A 6 10.25 6.12 6.13
CA VAL A 6 10.75 5.07 5.25
C VAL A 6 11.82 5.71 4.38
N ARG A 7 13.08 5.26 4.55
CA ARG A 7 14.20 5.68 3.72
C ARG A 7 14.01 5.07 2.34
N LEU A 8 13.27 5.79 1.49
CA LEU A 8 12.93 5.36 0.15
C LEU A 8 13.86 6.03 -0.86
N ALA A 9 14.38 5.26 -1.81
CA ALA A 9 15.05 5.79 -2.99
C ALA A 9 14.03 5.98 -4.11
N CYS A 10 14.20 7.05 -4.90
CA CYS A 10 13.36 7.25 -6.07
C CYS A 10 13.66 6.18 -7.13
N LEU A 11 12.64 5.44 -7.58
CA LEU A 11 12.83 4.41 -8.59
C LEU A 11 13.29 4.99 -9.95
N LYS A 12 12.98 6.27 -10.21
CA LYS A 12 13.36 6.96 -11.44
C LYS A 12 14.73 7.64 -11.37
N CYS A 13 14.94 8.57 -10.43
CA CYS A 13 16.17 9.36 -10.36
C CYS A 13 17.22 8.80 -9.37
N ARG A 14 16.90 7.69 -8.69
CA ARG A 14 17.76 6.99 -7.72
C ARG A 14 18.24 7.81 -6.53
N ARG A 15 17.82 9.08 -6.40
CA ARG A 15 18.08 9.91 -5.22
C ARG A 15 17.34 9.33 -4.02
N ASP A 16 18.07 9.22 -2.92
CA ASP A 16 17.60 8.88 -1.59
C ASP A 16 17.79 10.07 -0.62
N GLY A 17 17.34 9.91 0.63
CA GLY A 17 17.59 10.89 1.71
C GLY A 17 16.67 12.11 1.75
N GLN A 18 15.81 12.33 0.75
CA GLN A 18 14.78 13.37 0.78
C GLN A 18 13.42 12.77 1.21
N PRO A 19 12.65 13.45 2.09
CA PRO A 19 11.33 12.98 2.46
C PRO A 19 10.42 13.03 1.22
N PHE A 20 9.81 11.90 0.89
CA PHE A 20 8.83 11.84 -0.17
C PHE A 20 7.54 12.52 0.27
N ARG A 21 6.90 13.25 -0.66
CA ARG A 21 5.58 13.81 -0.39
C ARG A 21 4.54 12.71 -0.48
N HIS A 22 3.74 12.54 0.57
CA HIS A 22 2.56 11.70 0.51
C HIS A 22 1.50 12.37 -0.39
N VAL A 23 1.08 11.67 -1.45
CA VAL A 23 0.10 12.18 -2.43
C VAL A 23 -1.26 11.59 -2.17
N ASP A 24 -1.34 10.27 -1.98
CA ASP A 24 -2.61 9.55 -1.90
C ASP A 24 -2.45 8.21 -1.19
N VAL A 25 -3.56 7.63 -0.71
CA VAL A 25 -3.61 6.26 -0.18
C VAL A 25 -4.60 5.45 -1.01
N ILE A 26 -4.14 4.33 -1.55
CA ILE A 26 -4.98 3.37 -2.26
C ILE A 26 -5.14 2.13 -1.40
N ASP A 27 -6.39 1.77 -1.12
CA ASP A 27 -6.74 0.48 -0.55
C ASP A 27 -7.27 -0.41 -1.69
N ARG A 28 -6.69 -1.62 -1.88
CA ARG A 28 -7.06 -2.55 -2.97
C ARG A 28 -7.08 -3.99 -2.51
N ILE A 29 -7.91 -4.81 -3.15
CA ILE A 29 -7.98 -6.24 -2.87
C ILE A 29 -7.20 -7.02 -3.95
N ARG A 30 -6.40 -7.99 -3.52
CA ARG A 30 -5.67 -8.93 -4.39
C ARG A 30 -5.85 -10.36 -3.93
N LEU A 31 -5.89 -11.31 -4.86
CA LEU A 31 -5.81 -12.72 -4.53
C LEU A 31 -4.34 -13.07 -4.21
N ALA A 32 -4.11 -13.85 -3.16
CA ALA A 32 -2.82 -14.47 -2.90
C ALA A 32 -2.69 -15.70 -3.82
N ASP A 33 -2.25 -15.52 -5.06
CA ASP A 33 -2.11 -16.60 -6.03
C ASP A 33 -0.72 -17.26 -6.02
N ASP A 34 0.25 -16.70 -5.28
CA ASP A 34 1.59 -17.28 -5.13
C ASP A 34 1.52 -18.56 -4.27
N PRO A 35 1.90 -19.74 -4.80
CA PRO A 35 1.91 -20.98 -4.05
C PRO A 35 2.95 -21.03 -2.91
N ALA A 36 3.93 -20.13 -2.91
CA ALA A 36 4.89 -19.99 -1.80
C ALA A 36 4.35 -19.11 -0.66
N ASP A 37 3.24 -18.39 -0.87
CA ASP A 37 2.61 -17.58 0.17
C ASP A 37 1.80 -18.48 1.12
N THR A 38 2.02 -18.33 2.44
CA THR A 38 1.30 -19.11 3.46
C THR A 38 -0.22 -18.88 3.43
N ASN A 39 -0.67 -17.75 2.90
CA ASN A 39 -2.07 -17.43 2.71
C ASN A 39 -2.53 -17.68 1.26
N CYS A 40 -1.82 -18.49 0.47
CA CYS A 40 -2.26 -18.87 -0.87
C CYS A 40 -3.75 -19.27 -0.87
N GLY A 41 -4.53 -18.71 -1.81
CA GLY A 41 -5.97 -18.88 -1.89
C GLY A 41 -6.81 -17.88 -1.07
N HIS A 42 -6.20 -17.07 -0.20
CA HIS A 42 -6.86 -15.97 0.52
C HIS A 42 -6.84 -14.67 -0.30
N PHE A 43 -7.59 -13.67 0.15
CA PHE A 43 -7.63 -12.31 -0.39
C PHE A 43 -6.90 -11.35 0.53
N TYR A 44 -5.93 -10.61 0.01
CA TYR A 44 -5.27 -9.52 0.70
C TYR A 44 -6.01 -8.20 0.46
N LEU A 45 -6.35 -7.49 1.54
CA LEU A 45 -6.57 -6.05 1.49
C LEU A 45 -5.22 -5.35 1.67
N GLU A 46 -4.71 -4.75 0.60
CA GLU A 46 -3.45 -4.00 0.59
C GLU A 46 -3.74 -2.49 0.74
N THR A 47 -3.03 -1.84 1.66
CA THR A 47 -2.95 -0.38 1.73
C THR A 47 -1.61 0.06 1.14
N VAL A 48 -1.68 0.89 0.10
CA VAL A 48 -0.53 1.38 -0.67
C VAL A 48 -0.52 2.90 -0.61
N HIS A 49 0.60 3.47 -0.17
CA HIS A 49 0.82 4.92 -0.16
C HIS A 49 1.42 5.33 -1.50
N ILE A 50 0.83 6.33 -2.15
CA ILE A 50 1.37 6.94 -3.35
C ILE A 50 2.28 8.08 -2.92
N LEU A 51 3.56 7.90 -3.15
CA LEU A 51 4.60 8.82 -2.73
C LEU A 51 5.19 9.53 -3.96
N GLN A 52 5.42 10.83 -3.85
CA GLN A 52 6.03 11.63 -4.91
C GLN A 52 7.46 12.05 -4.52
N CYS A 53 8.40 11.75 -5.41
CA CYS A 53 9.77 12.21 -5.31
C CYS A 53 9.82 13.74 -5.48
N PRO A 54 10.33 14.48 -4.49
CA PRO A 54 10.41 15.94 -4.59
C PRO A 54 11.41 16.42 -5.65
N ALA A 55 12.43 15.61 -5.97
CA ALA A 55 13.48 16.00 -6.92
C ALA A 55 13.07 15.91 -8.39
N CYS A 56 12.24 14.93 -8.76
CA CYS A 56 11.89 14.67 -10.16
C CYS A 56 10.39 14.54 -10.42
N GLY A 57 9.55 14.70 -9.39
CA GLY A 57 8.10 14.61 -9.48
C GLY A 57 7.54 13.20 -9.72
N HIS A 58 8.40 12.18 -9.82
CA HIS A 58 7.99 10.79 -10.04
C HIS A 58 7.14 10.28 -8.88
N ARG A 59 5.99 9.69 -9.21
CA ARG A 59 5.10 9.02 -8.26
C ARG A 59 5.42 7.54 -8.23
N GLN A 60 5.54 6.97 -7.04
CA GLN A 60 5.78 5.55 -6.84
C GLN A 60 4.91 5.00 -5.72
N GLU A 61 4.51 3.74 -5.86
CA GLU A 61 3.78 2.99 -4.86
C GLU A 61 4.73 2.59 -3.73
N HIS A 62 4.28 2.77 -2.49
CA HIS A 62 4.92 2.25 -1.30
C HIS A 62 3.92 1.39 -0.53
N PHE A 63 4.23 0.11 -0.45
CA PHE A 63 3.41 -0.85 0.28
C PHE A 63 3.47 -0.55 1.78
N HIS A 64 2.32 -0.25 2.39
CA HIS A 64 2.22 0.06 3.82
C HIS A 64 1.84 -1.17 4.65
N LYS A 65 0.74 -1.83 4.30
CA LYS A 65 0.29 -3.05 4.98
C LYS A 65 -0.55 -3.93 4.05
N ARG A 66 -0.61 -5.23 4.38
CA ARG A 66 -1.61 -6.17 3.85
C ARG A 66 -2.26 -6.93 4.98
N THR A 67 -3.55 -7.20 4.84
CA THR A 67 -4.31 -8.03 5.77
C THR A 67 -4.98 -9.17 4.99
N PRO A 68 -4.75 -10.44 5.34
CA PRO A 68 -5.39 -11.57 4.68
C PRO A 68 -6.84 -11.75 5.15
N TYR A 69 -7.70 -12.18 4.23
CA TYR A 69 -9.09 -12.56 4.46
C TYR A 69 -9.41 -13.84 3.71
N ALA A 70 -10.19 -14.73 4.32
CA ALA A 70 -10.54 -16.02 3.72
C ALA A 70 -11.39 -15.87 2.47
N THR A 71 -12.24 -14.83 2.42
CA THR A 71 -13.15 -14.61 1.31
C THR A 71 -13.06 -13.21 0.74
N LEU A 72 -13.38 -13.08 -0.56
CA LEU A 72 -13.50 -11.77 -1.23
C LEU A 72 -14.53 -10.88 -0.53
N ARG A 73 -15.62 -11.47 -0.04
CA ARG A 73 -16.69 -10.74 0.65
C ARG A 73 -16.20 -10.05 1.92
N GLU A 74 -15.39 -10.74 2.72
CA GLU A 74 -14.80 -10.18 3.94
C GLU A 74 -13.83 -9.04 3.60
N ALA A 75 -12.94 -9.28 2.63
CA ALA A 75 -12.00 -8.25 2.18
C ALA A 75 -12.73 -6.98 1.68
N GLN A 76 -13.81 -7.17 0.90
CA GLN A 76 -14.62 -6.06 0.38
C GLN A 76 -15.35 -5.30 1.50
N SER A 77 -15.93 -6.02 2.45
CA SER A 77 -16.60 -5.39 3.61
C SER A 77 -15.64 -4.50 4.41
N GLN A 78 -14.37 -4.90 4.51
CA GLN A 78 -13.34 -4.13 5.21
C GLN A 78 -12.86 -2.93 4.39
N LEU A 79 -12.74 -3.09 3.07
CA LEU A 79 -12.47 -1.97 2.16
C LEU A 79 -13.57 -0.91 2.25
N ASP A 80 -14.84 -1.32 2.21
CA ASP A 80 -15.98 -0.41 2.32
C ASP A 80 -16.02 0.29 3.68
N ALA A 81 -15.73 -0.44 4.78
CA ALA A 81 -15.63 0.16 6.11
C ALA A 81 -14.52 1.23 6.20
N HIS A 82 -13.36 0.99 5.57
CA HIS A 82 -12.29 1.99 5.49
C HIS A 82 -12.68 3.23 4.67
N LEU A 83 -13.46 3.05 3.60
CA LEU A 83 -13.96 4.18 2.80
C LEU A 83 -14.97 5.02 3.59
N LEU A 84 -15.89 4.36 4.32
CA LEU A 84 -16.91 5.04 5.13
C LEU A 84 -16.32 5.76 6.35
N GLY A 85 -15.27 5.21 6.97
CA GLY A 85 -14.60 5.81 8.14
C GLY A 85 -13.63 6.96 7.81
N LYS A 86 -13.36 7.24 6.53
CA LYS A 86 -12.53 8.36 6.05
C LYS A 86 -13.33 9.63 5.74
N GLY A 87 -14.65 9.62 5.96
CA GLY A 87 -15.58 10.75 5.76
C GLY A 87 -15.71 11.69 6.95
#